data_AF-A0A967MMU1-F1
#
_entry.id   AF-A0A967MMU1-F1
#
_cell.length_a   1.000
_cell.length_b   1.000
_cell.length_c   1.000
_cell.angle_alpha   90.00
_cell.angle_beta   90.00
_cell.angle_gamma   90.00
#
_symmetry.space_group_name_H-M   'P 1'
#
loop_
_entity.id
_entity.type
_entity.pdbx_description
1 polymer ?
#
loop_
_entity_poly.entity_id
_entity_poly.type
_entity_poly.pdbx_seq_one_letter_code
_entity_poly.pdbx_strand_id
1 'polypeptide(L)' 'TAVAGLPGDPKTFWVGGADGGVWKTTNGGTTFEGQWQDEEAYSVGALAVAPSDHNVVWLGSGEGDPR' A
#
# COMPACT_ATOMS: atom_id res chain seq x y z
N THR A 1 -2.42 6.14 6.98
CA THR A 1 -1.22 6.14 6.12
C THR A 1 -0.28 5.03 6.54
N ALA A 2 0.13 4.20 5.60
CA ALA A 2 0.97 3.02 5.84
C ALA A 2 2.07 2.88 4.76
N VAL A 3 3.13 2.14 5.06
CA VAL A 3 4.20 1.81 4.11
C VAL A 3 4.64 0.36 4.31
N ALA A 4 4.88 -0.36 3.22
CA ALA A 4 5.46 -1.70 3.24
C ALA A 4 6.54 -1.84 2.15
N GLY A 5 7.73 -2.29 2.53
CA GLY A 5 8.84 -2.53 1.60
C GLY A 5 8.95 -3.99 1.18
N LEU A 6 9.47 -4.24 -0.02
CA LEU A 6 9.81 -5.57 -0.50
C LEU A 6 11.13 -6.04 0.17
N PRO A 7 11.13 -7.15 0.95
CA PRO A 7 12.37 -7.63 1.56
C PRO A 7 13.42 -8.00 0.50
N GLY A 8 14.63 -7.45 0.65
CA GLY A 8 15.74 -7.67 -0.28
C GLY A 8 15.79 -6.71 -1.48
N ASP A 9 14.78 -5.86 -1.68
CA ASP A 9 14.78 -4.82 -2.70
C ASP A 9 14.38 -3.45 -2.11
N PRO A 10 15.35 -2.57 -1.80
CA PRO A 10 15.06 -1.26 -1.23
C PRO A 10 14.38 -0.30 -2.21
N LYS A 11 14.26 -0.64 -3.50
CA LYS A 11 13.63 0.22 -4.51
C LYS A 11 12.15 -0.06 -4.70
N THR A 12 11.67 -1.21 -4.22
CA THR A 12 10.27 -1.61 -4.37
C THR A 12 9.54 -1.50 -3.04
N PHE A 13 8.53 -0.63 -2.99
CA PHE A 13 7.69 -0.46 -1.82
C PHE A 13 6.30 0.06 -2.20
N TRP A 14 5.35 -0.16 -1.29
CA TRP A 14 3.97 0.28 -1.39
C TRP A 14 3.68 1.33 -0.33
N VAL A 15 2.86 2.31 -0.69
CA VAL A 15 2.39 3.38 0.20
C VAL A 15 0.87 3.39 0.17
N GLY A 16 0.27 3.40 1.35
CA GLY A 16 -1.18 3.52 1.54
C GLY A 16 -1.54 4.91 2.04
N GLY A 17 -2.43 5.60 1.33
CA GLY A 17 -2.95 6.91 1.73
C GLY A 17 -4.12 6.79 2.70
N ALA A 18 -4.28 7.78 3.61
CA ALA A 18 -5.50 7.89 4.42
C ALA A 18 -6.74 8.23 3.55
N ASP A 19 -6.53 8.93 2.44
CA ASP A 19 -7.53 9.31 1.45
C ASP A 19 -6.85 9.18 0.07
N GLY A 20 -6.53 7.95 -0.36
CA GLY A 20 -5.73 7.84 -1.60
C GLY A 20 -5.34 6.47 -2.09
N GLY A 21 -5.88 5.38 -1.52
CA GLY A 21 -5.62 4.04 -2.05
C GLY A 21 -4.19 3.55 -1.87
N VAL A 22 -3.76 2.63 -2.73
CA VAL A 22 -2.42 2.00 -2.67
C VAL A 22 -1.60 2.33 -3.91
N TRP A 23 -0.40 2.86 -3.66
CA TRP A 23 0.58 3.20 -4.69
C TRP A 23 1.81 2.32 -4.57
N LYS A 24 2.38 1.90 -5.69
CA LYS A 24 3.62 1.11 -5.76
C LYS A 24 4.71 1.90 -6.47
N THR A 25 5.93 1.79 -5.99
CA THR A 25 7.13 2.18 -6.74
C THR A 25 8.05 0.97 -6.89
N THR A 26 8.85 0.97 -7.95
CA THR A 26 9.94 0.00 -8.20
C THR A 26 11.28 0.70 -8.48
N ASN A 27 11.30 2.03 -8.38
CA ASN A 27 12.47 2.86 -8.68
C ASN A 27 12.83 3.78 -7.51
N GLY A 28 12.60 3.32 -6.27
CA GLY A 28 12.99 4.04 -5.06
C GLY A 28 12.17 5.29 -4.80
N GLY A 29 10.91 5.33 -5.25
CA GLY A 29 10.01 6.47 -5.03
C GLY A 29 10.15 7.60 -6.03
N THR A 30 10.81 7.38 -7.17
CA THR A 30 10.90 8.39 -8.25
C THR A 30 9.56 8.53 -8.97
N THR A 31 8.88 7.40 -9.23
CA THR A 31 7.53 7.35 -9.78
C THR A 31 6.68 6.34 -9.03
N PHE A 32 5.36 6.57 -9.03
CA PHE A 32 4.38 5.69 -8.41
C PHE A 32 3.31 5.27 -9.41
N GLU A 33 2.92 4.01 -9.33
CA GLU A 33 1.82 3.41 -10.07
C GLU A 33 0.69 3.12 -9.10
N GLY A 34 -0.52 3.56 -9.42
CA GLY A 34 -1.71 3.22 -8.64
C GLY A 34 -2.03 1.74 -8.79
N GLN A 35 -2.20 1.03 -7.69
CA GLN A 35 -2.53 -0.40 -7.66
C GLN A 35 -3.94 -0.65 -7.13
N TRP A 36 -4.50 0.32 -6.40
CA TRP A 36 -5.79 0.16 -5.73
C TRP A 36 -6.44 1.54 -5.55
N GLN A 37 -7.17 2.01 -6.56
CA GLN A 37 -7.62 3.41 -6.66
C GLN A 37 -9.14 3.60 -6.64
N ASP A 38 -9.91 2.56 -6.96
CA ASP A 38 -11.33 2.71 -7.33
C ASP A 38 -12.30 2.01 -6.36
N GLU A 39 -11.87 1.75 -5.13
CA GLU A 39 -12.69 1.05 -4.15
C GLU A 39 -13.40 1.97 -3.16
N GLU A 40 -14.54 1.51 -2.67
CA GLU A 40 -15.39 2.28 -1.73
C GLU A 40 -14.68 2.58 -0.40
N ALA A 41 -13.86 1.65 0.09
CA ALA A 41 -13.09 1.79 1.33
C ALA A 41 -11.64 2.23 1.06
N TYR A 42 -11.46 3.36 0.39
CA TYR A 42 -10.17 3.79 -0.16
C TYR A 42 -9.11 4.27 0.88
N SER A 43 -9.46 4.32 2.17
CA SER A 43 -8.54 4.65 3.26
C SER A 43 -7.69 3.45 3.67
N VAL A 44 -6.36 3.64 3.69
CA VAL A 44 -5.39 2.59 4.01
C VAL A 44 -4.62 2.91 5.29
N GLY A 45 -4.87 2.09 6.32
CA GLY A 45 -4.25 2.16 7.63
C GLY A 45 -3.09 1.19 7.85
N ALA A 46 -3.06 0.08 7.11
CA ALA A 46 -2.03 -0.95 7.23
C ALA A 46 -1.66 -1.57 5.88
N LEU A 47 -0.38 -1.92 5.71
CA LEU A 47 0.14 -2.66 4.57
C LEU A 47 1.18 -3.68 5.05
N ALA A 48 1.18 -4.88 4.46
CA ALA A 48 2.20 -5.90 4.72
C ALA A 48 2.44 -6.78 3.48
N VAL A 49 3.71 -6.98 3.11
CA VAL A 49 4.11 -7.96 2.10
C VAL A 49 4.07 -9.35 2.73
N ALA A 50 3.46 -10.33 2.08
CA ALA A 50 3.38 -11.69 2.60
C ALA A 50 4.78 -12.35 2.58
N PRO A 51 5.27 -12.90 3.70
CA PRO A 51 6.58 -13.57 3.72
C PRO A 51 6.66 -14.84 2.85
N SER A 52 5.52 -15.46 2.57
CA SER A 52 5.41 -16.70 1.78
C SER A 52 5.46 -16.46 0.27
N ASP A 53 5.03 -15.28 -0.19
CA ASP A 53 5.02 -14.89 -1.59
C ASP A 53 5.02 -13.37 -1.68
N HIS A 54 6.15 -12.81 -2.12
CA HIS A 54 6.34 -11.37 -2.23
C HIS A 54 5.47 -10.69 -3.31
N ASN A 55 4.74 -11.46 -4.12
CA ASN A 55 3.73 -10.92 -5.04
C ASN A 55 2.40 -10.61 -4.34
N VAL A 56 2.23 -11.05 -3.09
CA VAL A 56 1.01 -10.82 -2.31
C VAL A 56 1.26 -9.70 -1.29
N VAL A 57 0.39 -8.69 -1.33
CA VAL A 57 0.36 -7.59 -0.36
C VAL A 57 -1.00 -7.56 0.31
N TRP A 58 -1.01 -7.62 1.63
CA TRP A 58 -2.21 -7.43 2.44
C TRP A 58 -2.39 -5.96 2.78
N LEU A 59 -3.62 -5.48 2.69
CA LEU A 59 -4.00 -4.13 3.09
C LEU A 59 -5.11 -4.18 4.14
N GLY A 60 -4.98 -3.33 5.16
CA GLY A 60 -6.05 -3.04 6.11
C GLY A 60 -6.70 -1.73 5.73
N SER A 61 -7.94 -1.82 5.22
CA SER A 61 -8.77 -0.65 4.93
C SER A 61 -9.70 -0.33 6.09
N GLY A 62 -10.09 0.94 6.17
CA GLY A 62 -11.03 1.43 7.17
C GLY A 62 -10.66 2.82 7.66
N GLU A 63 -11.67 3.67 7.76
CA GLU A 63 -11.59 4.96 8.40
C GLU A 63 -12.51 4.94 9.62
N GLY A 64 -12.03 5.49 10.73
CA GLY A 64 -12.84 5.66 11.92
C GLY A 64 -13.82 6.79 11.67
N ASP A 65 -15.00 6.45 11.17
CA ASP A 65 -16.09 7.41 10.94
C ASP A 65 -17.27 7.08 11.91
N PRO A 66 -17.07 7.16 13.25
CA PRO A 66 -18.14 6.94 14.21
C PRO A 66 -19.15 8.08 14.06
N ARG A 67 -20.29 7.77 13.45
CA ARG A 67 -21.46 8.65 13.43
C ARG A 67 -22.28 8.46 14.71
#